data_AF-A0A7I7MN31-F1
#
_entry.id   AF-A0A7I7MN31-F1
#
_cell.length_a   1.000
_cell.length_b   1.000
_cell.length_c   1.000
_cell.angle_alpha   90.00
_cell.angle_beta   90.00
_cell.angle_gamma   90.00
#
_symmetry.space_group_name_H-M   'P 1'
#
loop_
_entity.id
_entity.type
_entity.pdbx_description
1 polymer ?
#
loop_
_entity_poly.entity_id
_entity_poly.type
_entity_poly.pdbx_seq_one_letter_code
_entity_poly.pdbx_strand_id
1 'polypeptide(L)'
;MTTDWVITLRFDADPAMATMDEWETQLEDFDATVSRVPGRGIDVTVYAQGHLSMFDALHKMDGEIMQVVHAGTPIALEIVREAEHRLRAEAFTTPELMSAAEIADELGISRQRVHQLRSTAGFPAPLADLRGGAVWDAAAVRKFGQTWERKPGRPHTATAKGTHGWKAGPAVSRSRNAPHVSWRIENPAENRFVLRNIGDDIAENVELDVSRIEAITRDLPKSAVLHPGEGFDMCLIPVWGGPLPNQLYVRWAGHERWVAVPLTQTH
;
A
#
# COMPACT_ATOMS: atom_id res chain seq x y z
N MET A 1 20.69 -21.22 -22.40
CA MET A 1 19.64 -20.35 -21.84
C MET A 1 19.87 -18.99 -22.45
N THR A 2 18.88 -18.43 -23.12
CA THR A 2 18.94 -17.08 -23.69
C THR A 2 19.12 -16.07 -22.55
N THR A 3 20.09 -15.17 -22.72
CA THR A 3 20.42 -14.14 -21.75
C THR A 3 19.77 -12.81 -22.08
N ASP A 4 18.92 -12.80 -23.11
CA ASP A 4 18.31 -11.60 -23.65
C ASP A 4 17.41 -10.91 -22.64
N TRP A 5 17.25 -9.62 -22.85
CA TRP A 5 16.36 -8.76 -22.09
C TRP A 5 15.02 -8.74 -22.80
N VAL A 6 13.95 -8.88 -22.02
CA VAL A 6 12.59 -8.60 -22.47
C VAL A 6 12.20 -7.26 -21.86
N ILE A 7 11.82 -6.32 -22.72
CA ILE A 7 11.46 -4.97 -22.34
C ILE A 7 10.01 -4.74 -22.77
N THR A 8 9.15 -4.44 -21.80
CA THR A 8 7.74 -4.13 -22.03
C THR A 8 7.44 -2.70 -21.63
N LEU A 9 6.95 -1.91 -22.59
CA LEU A 9 6.45 -0.56 -22.38
C LEU A 9 4.93 -0.54 -22.50
N ARG A 10 4.24 0.07 -21.53
CA ARG A 10 2.79 0.28 -21.58
C ARG A 10 2.46 1.69 -21.99
N PHE A 11 1.48 1.87 -22.88
CA PHE A 11 0.96 3.16 -23.30
C PHE A 11 -0.54 3.27 -23.01
N ASP A 12 -0.98 4.45 -22.58
CA ASP A 12 -2.41 4.78 -22.44
C ASP A 12 -2.98 5.17 -23.81
N ALA A 13 -3.17 4.18 -24.67
CA ALA A 13 -3.69 4.36 -26.02
C ALA A 13 -4.60 3.18 -26.42
N ASP A 14 -5.55 3.46 -27.32
CA ASP A 14 -6.46 2.45 -27.87
C ASP A 14 -6.47 2.48 -29.41
N PRO A 15 -5.34 2.20 -30.07
CA PRO A 15 -5.24 2.22 -31.54
C PRO A 15 -6.08 1.11 -32.19
N ALA A 16 -6.40 1.29 -33.47
CA ALA A 16 -7.04 0.25 -34.26
C ALA A 16 -6.10 -0.96 -34.45
N MET A 17 -6.67 -2.16 -34.64
CA MET A 17 -5.87 -3.38 -34.84
C MET A 17 -4.88 -3.26 -35.99
N ALA A 18 -5.29 -2.70 -37.14
CA ALA A 18 -4.40 -2.49 -38.28
C ALA A 18 -3.16 -1.64 -37.94
N THR A 19 -3.30 -0.64 -37.07
CA THR A 19 -2.17 0.18 -36.62
C THR A 19 -1.22 -0.61 -35.70
N MET A 20 -1.76 -1.49 -34.85
CA MET A 20 -0.93 -2.38 -34.02
C MET A 20 -0.17 -3.39 -34.89
N ASP A 21 -0.83 -3.98 -35.89
CA ASP A 21 -0.20 -4.90 -36.85
C ASP A 21 0.93 -4.20 -37.65
N GLU A 22 0.71 -2.94 -38.05
CA GLU A 22 1.73 -2.10 -38.70
C GLU A 22 2.93 -1.83 -37.78
N TRP A 23 2.71 -1.62 -36.48
CA TRP A 23 3.80 -1.43 -35.52
C TRP A 23 4.57 -2.72 -35.24
N GLU A 24 3.89 -3.86 -35.10
CA GLU A 24 4.56 -5.16 -34.98
C GLU A 24 5.43 -5.44 -36.20
N THR A 25 4.91 -5.19 -37.40
CA THR A 25 5.66 -5.38 -38.65
C THR A 25 6.92 -4.50 -38.71
N GLN A 26 6.82 -3.24 -38.27
CA GLN A 26 7.97 -2.32 -38.27
C GLN A 26 9.01 -2.65 -37.20
N LEU A 27 8.64 -3.38 -36.16
CA LEU A 27 9.51 -3.78 -35.06
C LEU A 27 9.89 -5.27 -35.12
N GLU A 28 9.63 -5.95 -36.25
CA GLU A 28 9.90 -7.39 -36.43
C GLU A 28 11.38 -7.75 -36.17
N ASP A 29 12.31 -6.86 -36.52
CA ASP A 29 13.76 -7.03 -36.27
C ASP A 29 14.14 -7.14 -34.77
N PHE A 30 13.21 -6.80 -33.87
CA PHE A 30 13.39 -6.85 -32.42
C PHE A 30 12.48 -7.89 -31.75
N ASP A 31 11.94 -8.84 -32.52
CA ASP A 31 10.96 -9.85 -32.07
C ASP A 31 9.79 -9.21 -31.30
N ALA A 32 9.32 -8.07 -31.80
CA ALA A 32 8.35 -7.26 -31.09
C ALA A 32 6.93 -7.84 -31.12
N THR A 33 6.17 -7.55 -30.07
CA THR A 33 4.73 -7.81 -30.00
C THR A 33 4.01 -6.59 -29.44
N VAL A 34 2.82 -6.31 -29.97
CA VAL A 34 1.95 -5.20 -29.56
C VAL A 34 0.61 -5.79 -29.13
N SER A 35 0.39 -5.85 -27.83
CA SER A 35 -0.81 -6.44 -27.23
C SER A 35 -1.74 -5.37 -26.69
N ARG A 36 -3.03 -5.47 -27.01
CA ARG A 36 -4.07 -4.66 -26.36
C ARG A 36 -4.46 -5.27 -25.02
N VAL A 37 -4.45 -4.45 -23.97
CA VAL A 37 -4.96 -4.82 -22.64
C VAL A 37 -6.24 -4.03 -22.35
N PRO A 38 -7.43 -4.68 -22.38
CA PRO A 38 -8.70 -4.00 -22.18
C PRO A 38 -8.74 -3.14 -20.91
N GLY A 39 -9.07 -1.85 -21.06
CA GLY A 39 -9.14 -0.88 -19.97
C GLY A 39 -7.80 -0.46 -19.37
N ARG A 40 -6.67 -0.84 -19.98
CA ARG A 40 -5.31 -0.45 -19.54
C ARG A 40 -4.43 0.13 -20.64
N GLY A 41 -4.81 -0.04 -21.91
CA GLY A 41 -4.08 0.49 -23.06
C GLY A 41 -3.39 -0.62 -23.87
N ILE A 42 -2.17 -0.36 -24.32
CA ILE A 42 -1.37 -1.33 -25.09
C ILE A 42 -0.03 -1.60 -24.40
N ASP A 43 0.44 -2.83 -24.52
CA ASP A 43 1.78 -3.25 -24.12
C ASP A 43 2.60 -3.56 -25.38
N VAL A 44 3.78 -2.94 -25.48
CA VAL A 44 4.76 -3.18 -26.55
C VAL A 44 5.94 -3.91 -25.92
N THR A 45 6.15 -5.16 -26.32
CA THR A 45 7.23 -6.00 -25.81
C THR A 45 8.26 -6.24 -26.90
N VAL A 46 9.53 -6.01 -26.60
CA VAL A 46 10.67 -6.24 -27.52
C VAL A 46 11.79 -6.99 -26.83
N TYR A 47 12.67 -7.59 -27.63
CA TYR A 47 13.81 -8.35 -27.16
C TYR A 47 15.12 -7.61 -27.47
N ALA A 48 15.98 -7.52 -26.47
CA ALA A 48 17.30 -6.90 -26.59
C ALA A 48 18.42 -7.86 -26.20
N GLN A 49 19.57 -7.68 -26.84
CA GLN A 49 20.72 -8.58 -26.73
C GLN A 49 21.23 -8.65 -25.28
N GLY A 50 21.40 -9.86 -24.77
CA GLY A 50 21.72 -10.11 -23.36
C GLY A 50 23.10 -9.63 -22.88
N HIS A 51 24.02 -9.32 -23.80
CA HIS A 51 25.34 -8.78 -23.49
C HIS A 51 25.32 -7.27 -23.17
N LEU A 52 24.23 -6.58 -23.52
CA LEU A 52 24.03 -5.18 -23.14
C LEU A 52 23.75 -5.09 -21.64
N SER A 53 24.16 -3.99 -21.02
CA SER A 53 23.68 -3.65 -19.69
C SER A 53 22.17 -3.42 -19.74
N MET A 54 21.48 -3.56 -18.60
CA MET A 54 20.05 -3.33 -18.52
C MET A 54 19.65 -1.93 -19.04
N PHE A 55 20.44 -0.90 -18.70
CA PHE A 55 20.17 0.48 -19.12
C PHE A 55 20.49 0.72 -20.60
N ASP A 56 21.53 0.08 -21.14
CA ASP A 56 21.83 0.18 -22.57
C ASP A 56 20.79 -0.53 -23.42
N ALA A 57 20.31 -1.70 -22.96
CA ALA A 57 19.21 -2.42 -23.59
C ALA A 57 17.93 -1.57 -23.61
N LEU A 58 17.58 -0.94 -22.48
CA LEU A 58 16.46 -0.01 -22.40
C LEU A 58 16.65 1.18 -23.35
N HIS A 59 17.79 1.87 -23.28
CA HIS A 59 18.02 3.07 -24.08
C HIS A 59 17.96 2.78 -25.58
N LYS A 60 18.52 1.63 -26.00
CA LYS A 60 18.43 1.17 -27.37
C LYS A 60 16.97 0.93 -27.77
N MET A 61 16.25 0.09 -27.03
CA MET A 61 14.88 -0.31 -27.40
C MET A 61 13.86 0.82 -27.29
N ASP A 62 13.98 1.70 -26.30
CA ASP A 62 13.14 2.88 -26.18
C ASP A 62 13.26 3.75 -27.45
N GLY A 63 14.48 3.95 -27.95
CA GLY A 63 14.72 4.67 -29.20
C GLY A 63 14.03 4.06 -30.42
N GLU A 64 14.05 2.73 -30.55
CA GLU A 64 13.39 2.02 -31.65
C GLU A 64 11.86 2.06 -31.52
N ILE A 65 11.34 1.81 -30.31
CA ILE A 65 9.89 1.81 -30.04
C ILE A 65 9.30 3.20 -30.29
N MET A 66 9.92 4.27 -29.77
CA MET A 66 9.37 5.63 -29.91
C MET A 66 9.36 6.14 -31.35
N GLN A 67 10.17 5.58 -32.25
CA GLN A 67 10.15 5.92 -33.68
C GLN A 67 8.97 5.30 -34.43
N VAL A 68 8.43 4.19 -33.93
CA VAL A 68 7.35 3.44 -34.57
C VAL A 68 6.01 3.70 -33.87
N VAL A 69 6.01 3.58 -32.55
CA VAL A 69 4.83 3.63 -31.69
C VAL A 69 4.54 5.08 -31.30
N HIS A 70 3.70 5.72 -32.10
CA HIS A 70 3.26 7.09 -31.90
C HIS A 70 2.10 7.20 -30.88
N ALA A 71 2.24 6.55 -29.72
CA ALA A 71 1.20 6.45 -28.68
C ALA A 71 1.43 7.39 -27.48
N GLY A 72 2.33 8.38 -27.62
CA GLY A 72 2.73 9.26 -26.53
C GLY A 72 3.79 8.63 -25.63
N THR A 73 3.89 9.10 -24.38
CA THR A 73 4.87 8.59 -23.42
C THR A 73 4.38 7.30 -22.74
N PRO A 74 5.25 6.31 -22.50
CA PRO A 74 4.86 5.11 -21.79
C PRO A 74 4.48 5.46 -20.33
N ILE A 75 3.43 4.81 -19.84
CA ILE A 75 2.91 4.92 -18.48
C ILE A 75 3.43 3.82 -17.55
N ALA A 76 4.09 2.79 -18.09
CA ALA A 76 4.80 1.77 -17.32
C ALA A 76 5.96 1.17 -18.13
N LEU A 77 6.95 0.64 -17.39
CA LEU A 77 8.12 -0.05 -17.92
C LEU A 77 8.39 -1.31 -17.10
N GLU A 78 8.59 -2.44 -17.77
CA GLU A 78 9.15 -3.67 -17.20
C GLU A 78 10.40 -4.08 -17.99
N ILE A 79 11.46 -4.45 -17.28
CA ILE A 79 12.67 -5.03 -17.86
C ILE A 79 13.04 -6.26 -17.07
N VAL A 80 13.10 -7.40 -17.74
CA VAL A 80 13.44 -8.68 -17.12
C VAL A 80 14.34 -9.48 -18.05
N ARG A 81 15.04 -10.49 -17.50
CA ARG A 81 15.70 -11.48 -18.34
C ARG A 81 14.64 -12.37 -18.99
N GLU A 82 14.89 -12.82 -20.22
CA GLU A 82 13.98 -13.70 -20.95
C GLU A 82 13.63 -14.96 -20.16
N ALA A 83 14.60 -15.55 -19.45
CA ALA A 83 14.35 -16.70 -18.59
C ALA A 83 13.27 -16.43 -17.54
N GLU A 84 13.28 -15.25 -16.91
CA GLU A 84 12.28 -14.84 -15.93
C GLU A 84 10.94 -14.50 -16.60
N HIS A 85 10.97 -13.82 -17.76
CA HIS A 85 9.77 -13.53 -18.54
C HIS A 85 9.01 -14.81 -18.91
N ARG A 86 9.74 -15.83 -19.40
CA ARG A 86 9.17 -17.14 -19.71
C ARG A 86 8.58 -17.82 -18.47
N LEU A 87 9.32 -17.81 -17.34
CA LEU A 87 8.80 -18.37 -16.09
C LEU A 87 7.50 -17.70 -15.65
N ARG A 88 7.38 -16.37 -15.80
CA ARG A 88 6.15 -15.62 -15.49
C ARG A 88 5.02 -15.91 -16.45
N ALA A 89 5.30 -16.02 -17.75
CA ALA A 89 4.31 -16.36 -18.77
C ALA A 89 3.76 -17.79 -18.59
N GLU A 90 4.62 -18.72 -18.15
CA GLU A 90 4.25 -20.10 -17.84
C GLU A 90 3.63 -20.28 -16.45
N ALA A 91 3.78 -19.30 -15.56
CA ALA A 91 3.18 -19.36 -14.23
C ALA A 91 1.66 -19.40 -14.35
N PHE A 92 1.04 -20.39 -13.70
CA PHE A 92 -0.41 -20.44 -13.57
C PHE A 92 -0.89 -19.16 -12.86
N THR A 93 -1.51 -18.26 -13.61
CA THR A 93 -2.14 -17.03 -13.11
C THR A 93 -3.48 -17.30 -12.42
N THR A 94 -3.71 -18.54 -11.96
CA THR A 94 -4.89 -18.89 -11.19
C THR A 94 -4.83 -18.13 -9.87
N PRO A 95 -5.75 -17.19 -9.61
CA PRO A 95 -5.80 -16.52 -8.33
C PRO A 95 -6.02 -17.57 -7.25
N GLU A 96 -5.30 -17.43 -6.14
CA GLU A 96 -5.58 -18.24 -4.96
C GLU A 96 -7.02 -17.97 -4.52
N LEU A 97 -7.82 -19.03 -4.40
CA LEU A 97 -9.25 -18.92 -4.15
C LEU A 97 -9.54 -19.10 -2.67
N MET A 98 -10.37 -18.23 -2.11
CA MET A 98 -10.90 -18.36 -0.76
C MET A 98 -12.43 -18.42 -0.77
N SER A 99 -12.98 -19.32 0.04
CA SER A 99 -14.38 -19.37 0.43
C SER A 99 -14.67 -18.39 1.57
N ALA A 100 -15.95 -18.14 1.85
CA ALA A 100 -16.37 -17.31 2.99
C ALA A 100 -15.86 -17.84 4.35
N ALA A 101 -15.61 -19.14 4.46
CA ALA A 101 -15.04 -19.76 5.65
C ALA A 101 -13.57 -19.36 5.84
N GLU A 102 -12.77 -19.50 4.79
CA GLU A 102 -11.35 -19.17 4.82
C GLU A 102 -11.13 -17.67 5.01
N ILE A 103 -11.98 -16.82 4.40
CA ILE A 103 -11.96 -15.37 4.65
C ILE A 103 -12.24 -15.04 6.12
N ALA A 104 -13.18 -15.77 6.75
CA ALA A 104 -13.52 -15.55 8.14
C ALA A 104 -12.32 -15.83 9.06
N ASP A 105 -11.62 -16.93 8.78
CA ASP A 105 -10.41 -17.33 9.51
C ASP A 105 -9.26 -16.34 9.25
N GLU A 106 -9.01 -15.96 7.98
CA GLU A 106 -7.98 -14.99 7.56
C GLU A 106 -8.18 -13.61 8.22
N LEU A 107 -9.41 -13.10 8.26
CA LEU A 107 -9.71 -11.78 8.82
C LEU A 107 -10.01 -11.82 10.33
N GLY A 108 -10.02 -12.99 10.96
CA GLY A 108 -10.38 -13.17 12.37
C GLY A 108 -11.78 -12.61 12.69
N ILE A 109 -12.78 -12.95 11.87
CA ILE A 109 -14.19 -12.56 12.03
C ILE A 109 -15.10 -13.78 11.86
N SER A 110 -16.40 -13.63 12.14
CA SER A 110 -17.35 -14.70 11.88
C SER A 110 -17.73 -14.79 10.39
N ARG A 111 -18.10 -15.99 9.91
CA ARG A 111 -18.63 -16.19 8.55
C ARG A 111 -19.84 -15.30 8.25
N GLN A 112 -20.70 -15.08 9.24
CA GLN A 112 -21.83 -14.16 9.12
C GLN A 112 -21.38 -12.72 8.86
N ARG A 113 -20.27 -12.29 9.47
CA ARG A 113 -19.68 -10.97 9.23
C ARG A 113 -19.11 -10.85 7.81
N VAL A 114 -18.53 -11.91 7.25
CA VAL A 114 -18.10 -11.95 5.84
C VAL A 114 -19.28 -11.71 4.90
N HIS A 115 -20.43 -12.35 5.14
CA HIS A 115 -21.64 -12.11 4.34
C HIS A 115 -22.17 -10.68 4.44
N GLN A 116 -22.05 -10.03 5.61
CA GLN A 116 -22.39 -8.61 5.75
C GLN A 116 -21.43 -7.70 4.98
N LEU A 117 -20.13 -8.00 5.03
CA LEU A 117 -19.10 -7.23 4.31
C LEU A 117 -19.27 -7.31 2.80
N ARG A 118 -19.81 -8.42 2.26
CA ARG A 118 -20.16 -8.55 0.82
C ARG A 118 -21.01 -7.38 0.30
N SER A 119 -21.85 -6.80 1.15
CA SER A 119 -22.74 -5.68 0.79
C SER A 119 -22.13 -4.30 1.04
N THR A 120 -20.88 -4.23 1.51
CA THR A 120 -20.19 -2.99 1.89
C THR A 120 -19.28 -2.55 0.75
N ALA A 121 -19.30 -1.25 0.43
CA ALA A 121 -18.37 -0.66 -0.54
C ALA A 121 -16.92 -0.88 -0.07
N GLY A 122 -16.07 -1.43 -0.94
CA GLY A 122 -14.66 -1.69 -0.67
C GLY A 122 -14.32 -3.14 -0.29
N PHE A 123 -15.30 -3.98 0.06
CA PHE A 123 -15.03 -5.42 0.15
C PHE A 123 -14.95 -6.05 -1.25
N PRO A 124 -14.03 -7.00 -1.50
CA PRO A 124 -13.88 -7.59 -2.83
C PRO A 124 -15.15 -8.26 -3.35
N ALA A 125 -15.46 -8.03 -4.63
CA ALA A 125 -16.48 -8.79 -5.32
C ALA A 125 -16.02 -10.26 -5.46
N PRO A 126 -16.94 -11.24 -5.33
CA PRO A 126 -16.58 -12.62 -5.57
C PRO A 126 -16.22 -12.83 -7.04
N LEU A 127 -15.23 -13.68 -7.29
CA LEU A 127 -14.87 -14.13 -8.63
C LEU A 127 -15.97 -15.01 -9.23
N ALA A 128 -16.65 -15.79 -8.39
CA ALA A 128 -17.78 -16.62 -8.79
C ALA A 128 -18.75 -16.89 -7.63
N ASP A 129 -20.03 -17.03 -7.94
CA ASP A 129 -21.05 -17.59 -7.04
C ASP A 129 -21.30 -19.06 -7.42
N LEU A 130 -20.73 -20.00 -6.65
CA LEU A 130 -20.90 -21.45 -6.87
C LEU A 130 -22.04 -22.02 -6.01
N ARG A 131 -22.48 -23.24 -6.32
CA ARG A 131 -23.47 -23.97 -5.48
C ARG A 131 -23.03 -24.13 -4.03
N GLY A 132 -21.71 -24.25 -3.79
CA GLY A 132 -21.12 -24.36 -2.45
C GLY A 132 -20.89 -23.04 -1.73
N GLY A 133 -21.20 -21.90 -2.36
CA GLY A 133 -20.92 -20.57 -1.86
C GLY A 133 -20.07 -19.74 -2.81
N ALA A 134 -20.00 -18.44 -2.53
CA ALA A 134 -19.16 -17.52 -3.28
C ALA A 134 -17.66 -17.79 -3.04
N VAL A 135 -16.85 -17.48 -4.05
CA VAL A 135 -15.40 -17.65 -4.04
C VAL A 135 -14.73 -16.33 -4.41
N TRP A 136 -13.67 -15.98 -3.70
CA TRP A 136 -12.94 -14.73 -3.85
C TRP A 136 -11.47 -14.96 -4.19
N ASP A 137 -10.85 -13.94 -4.77
CA ASP A 137 -9.39 -13.83 -4.85
C ASP A 137 -8.83 -13.57 -3.44
N ALA A 138 -8.00 -14.48 -2.94
CA ALA A 138 -7.33 -14.37 -1.66
C ALA A 138 -6.48 -13.09 -1.57
N ALA A 139 -5.81 -12.68 -2.65
CA ALA A 139 -4.98 -11.49 -2.65
C ALA A 139 -5.82 -10.23 -2.46
N ALA A 140 -7.00 -10.17 -3.08
CA ALA A 140 -7.94 -9.05 -2.89
C ALA A 140 -8.47 -8.98 -1.45
N VAL A 141 -8.76 -10.14 -0.83
CA VAL A 141 -9.19 -10.22 0.58
C VAL A 141 -8.10 -9.76 1.53
N ARG A 142 -6.85 -10.21 1.32
CA ARG A 142 -5.70 -9.78 2.14
C ARG A 142 -5.46 -8.28 2.03
N LYS A 143 -5.53 -7.73 0.81
CA LYS A 143 -5.41 -6.28 0.58
C LYS A 143 -6.54 -5.50 1.29
N PHE A 144 -7.76 -6.01 1.26
CA PHE A 144 -8.85 -5.45 2.05
C PHE A 144 -8.51 -5.49 3.56
N GLY A 145 -8.08 -6.64 4.09
CA GLY A 145 -7.71 -6.78 5.49
C GLY A 145 -6.63 -5.81 5.97
N GLN A 146 -5.64 -5.51 5.11
CA GLN A 146 -4.58 -4.54 5.41
C GLN A 146 -5.06 -3.09 5.47
N THR A 147 -6.08 -2.74 4.68
CA THR A 147 -6.59 -1.37 4.55
C THR A 147 -7.86 -1.13 5.36
N TRP A 148 -8.43 -2.19 5.94
CA TRP A 148 -9.70 -2.13 6.65
C TRP A 148 -9.54 -1.66 8.10
N GLU A 149 -9.89 -0.40 8.36
CA GLU A 149 -9.99 0.14 9.72
C GLU A 149 -11.14 -0.53 10.50
N ARG A 150 -10.80 -1.36 11.49
CA ARG A 150 -11.78 -2.03 12.37
C ARG A 150 -12.27 -1.05 13.43
N LYS A 151 -13.51 -0.57 13.32
CA LYS A 151 -14.20 0.03 14.47
C LYS A 151 -14.33 -1.04 15.56
N PRO A 152 -13.84 -0.83 16.80
CA PRO A 152 -13.97 -1.79 17.87
C PRO A 152 -15.44 -2.12 18.11
N GLY A 153 -15.83 -3.37 17.82
CA GLY A 153 -17.15 -3.88 18.15
C GLY A 153 -17.28 -4.02 19.67
N ARG A 154 -18.43 -3.58 20.21
CA ARG A 154 -18.82 -3.66 21.62
C ARG A 154 -18.41 -5.00 22.25
N PRO A 155 -17.68 -5.03 23.38
CA PRO A 155 -17.35 -6.27 24.07
C PRO A 155 -18.63 -7.07 24.35
N HIS A 156 -18.64 -8.36 24.01
CA HIS A 156 -19.62 -9.29 24.54
C HIS A 156 -19.60 -9.17 26.06
N THR A 157 -20.72 -8.74 26.64
CA THR A 157 -20.87 -8.53 28.07
C THR A 157 -20.59 -9.85 28.78
N ALA A 158 -19.41 -9.95 29.40
CA ALA A 158 -19.12 -11.03 30.32
C ALA A 158 -20.10 -10.92 31.50
N THR A 159 -20.98 -11.91 31.60
CA THR A 159 -21.84 -12.12 32.77
C THR A 159 -20.97 -12.35 34.00
N ALA A 160 -20.88 -11.35 34.88
CA ALA A 160 -20.38 -11.50 36.24
C ALA A 160 -21.52 -11.24 37.23
N LYS A 161 -22.01 -12.32 37.84
CA LYS A 161 -22.80 -12.28 39.08
C LYS A 161 -21.86 -11.95 40.26
N GLY A 162 -22.31 -11.09 41.18
CA GLY A 162 -21.87 -11.12 42.58
C GLY A 162 -21.34 -9.81 43.18
N THR A 163 -22.26 -8.93 43.58
CA THR A 163 -22.34 -8.22 44.88
C THR A 163 -21.07 -7.94 45.71
N HIS A 164 -20.81 -6.66 46.06
CA HIS A 164 -20.92 -6.05 47.41
C HIS A 164 -20.49 -4.56 47.38
N GLY A 165 -21.15 -3.70 48.17
CA GLY A 165 -21.18 -2.24 47.97
C GLY A 165 -20.43 -1.33 48.96
N TRP A 166 -20.62 -0.01 48.70
CA TRP A 166 -20.29 1.23 49.46
C TRP A 166 -18.78 1.57 49.59
N LYS A 167 -18.26 2.80 49.39
CA LYS A 167 -18.84 4.13 49.62
C LYS A 167 -18.40 5.24 48.67
N ALA A 168 -19.31 6.19 48.44
CA ALA A 168 -19.02 7.53 47.96
C ALA A 168 -18.28 8.37 49.01
N GLY A 169 -17.20 9.02 48.56
CA GLY A 169 -16.39 10.05 49.22
C GLY A 169 -15.80 10.96 48.15
N PRO A 170 -15.42 12.21 48.48
CA PRO A 170 -15.89 13.41 47.81
C PRO A 170 -15.26 13.69 46.45
N ALA A 171 -15.96 14.52 45.67
CA ALA A 171 -15.54 15.08 44.40
C ALA A 171 -14.08 15.56 44.45
N VAL A 172 -13.19 14.79 43.83
CA VAL A 172 -11.84 15.24 43.51
C VAL A 172 -12.02 16.32 42.45
N SER A 173 -11.69 17.54 42.83
CA SER A 173 -11.56 18.68 41.95
C SER A 173 -10.79 18.26 40.70
N ARG A 174 -11.41 18.36 39.53
CA ARG A 174 -10.68 18.41 38.26
C ARG A 174 -9.62 19.50 38.41
N SER A 175 -8.36 19.12 38.55
CA SER A 175 -7.27 20.06 38.36
C SER A 175 -7.46 20.59 36.94
N ARG A 176 -7.61 21.91 36.82
CA ARG A 176 -7.47 22.62 35.55
C ARG A 176 -6.00 22.62 35.18
N ASN A 177 -5.42 21.45 34.95
CA ASN A 177 -4.18 21.38 34.18
C ASN A 177 -4.55 21.78 32.76
N ALA A 178 -3.79 22.71 32.19
CA ALA A 178 -3.90 23.01 30.78
C ALA A 178 -3.72 21.70 29.99
N PRO A 179 -4.49 21.50 28.91
CA PRO A 179 -4.38 20.30 28.08
C PRO A 179 -2.92 20.08 27.69
N HIS A 180 -2.31 18.98 28.14
CA HIS A 180 -0.89 18.72 27.93
C HIS A 180 -0.72 17.58 26.93
N VAL A 181 -0.59 17.94 25.66
CA VAL A 181 -0.19 17.03 24.57
C VAL A 181 1.33 17.08 24.43
N SER A 182 1.96 15.91 24.43
CA SER A 182 3.41 15.77 24.25
C SER A 182 3.71 14.51 23.45
N TRP A 183 4.83 14.50 22.73
CA TRP A 183 5.13 13.50 21.70
C TRP A 183 6.43 12.75 21.98
N ARG A 184 6.44 11.47 21.60
CA ARG A 184 7.65 10.65 21.49
C ARG A 184 7.60 9.89 20.17
N ILE A 185 8.74 9.78 19.50
CA ILE A 185 8.90 8.87 18.36
C ILE A 185 9.69 7.65 18.83
N GLU A 186 9.08 6.47 18.65
CA GLU A 186 9.70 5.18 18.92
C GLU A 186 10.11 4.53 17.59
N ASN A 187 11.18 3.74 17.59
CA ASN A 187 11.67 3.00 16.41
C ASN A 187 11.70 1.48 16.72
N PRO A 188 10.56 0.78 16.67
CA PRO A 188 10.48 -0.64 17.00
C PRO A 188 11.11 -1.59 15.97
N ALA A 189 11.33 -1.15 14.72
CA ALA A 189 11.96 -1.96 13.67
C ALA A 189 12.53 -1.05 12.58
N GLU A 190 13.53 -1.53 11.82
CA GLU A 190 14.38 -0.76 10.88
C GLU A 190 13.73 0.46 10.20
N ASN A 191 12.60 0.28 9.51
CA ASN A 191 11.90 1.34 8.77
C ASN A 191 10.55 1.74 9.37
N ARG A 192 10.22 1.25 10.57
CA ARG A 192 8.93 1.47 11.24
C ARG A 192 9.11 2.36 12.46
N PHE A 193 8.36 3.46 12.48
CA PHE A 193 8.36 4.44 13.55
C PHE A 193 6.97 4.58 14.15
N VAL A 194 6.87 4.91 15.43
CA VAL A 194 5.60 5.13 16.12
C VAL A 194 5.58 6.54 16.71
N LEU A 195 4.70 7.40 16.23
CA LEU A 195 4.43 8.69 16.85
C LEU A 195 3.46 8.49 18.02
N ARG A 196 3.95 8.54 19.25
CA ARG A 196 3.17 8.31 20.47
C ARG A 196 2.81 9.60 21.18
N ASN A 197 1.52 9.76 21.50
CA ASN A 197 1.06 10.78 22.44
C ASN A 197 1.41 10.34 23.86
N ILE A 198 2.38 11.00 24.48
CA ILE A 198 2.82 10.76 25.88
C ILE A 198 2.23 11.79 26.85
N GLY A 199 1.34 12.65 26.36
CA GLY A 199 0.59 13.63 27.13
C GLY A 199 -0.58 13.03 27.91
N ASP A 200 -1.36 13.89 28.56
CA ASP A 200 -2.56 13.52 29.32
C ASP A 200 -3.88 13.94 28.63
N ASP A 201 -3.80 14.54 27.43
CA ASP A 201 -4.95 14.95 26.64
C ASP A 201 -4.96 14.39 25.20
N ILE A 202 -6.12 14.43 24.56
CA ILE A 202 -6.35 13.97 23.18
C ILE A 202 -5.76 14.98 22.19
N ALA A 203 -5.01 14.48 21.21
CA ALA A 203 -4.52 15.29 20.10
C ALA A 203 -5.39 15.07 18.86
N GLU A 204 -6.06 16.11 18.38
CA GLU A 204 -6.86 16.08 17.15
C GLU A 204 -6.13 16.75 15.98
N ASN A 205 -6.49 16.41 14.74
CA ASN A 205 -5.86 16.97 13.53
C ASN A 205 -4.33 16.87 13.54
N VAL A 206 -3.80 15.72 13.97
CA VAL A 206 -2.36 15.49 14.04
C VAL A 206 -1.79 15.36 12.64
N GLU A 207 -0.74 16.12 12.37
CA GLU A 207 -0.07 16.24 11.07
C GLU A 207 1.46 16.31 11.22
N LEU A 208 2.17 15.91 10.17
CA LEU A 208 3.63 16.06 10.04
C LEU A 208 3.99 17.03 8.92
N ASP A 209 5.06 17.80 9.12
CA ASP A 209 5.61 18.65 8.06
C ASP A 209 6.42 17.82 7.06
N VAL A 210 5.73 17.32 6.04
CA VAL A 210 6.32 16.47 4.98
C VAL A 210 7.40 17.19 4.19
N SER A 211 7.35 18.53 4.10
CA SER A 211 8.34 19.31 3.36
C SER A 211 9.76 19.26 3.96
N ARG A 212 9.85 18.83 5.22
CA ARG A 212 11.11 18.71 5.98
C ARG A 212 11.56 17.26 6.18
N ILE A 213 10.90 16.31 5.53
CA ILE A 213 11.25 14.90 5.63
C ILE A 213 12.00 14.50 4.35
N GLU A 214 13.33 14.45 4.43
CA GLU A 214 14.20 13.97 3.36
C GLU A 214 14.28 12.43 3.35
N ALA A 215 13.13 11.78 3.32
CA ALA A 215 12.99 10.31 3.31
C ALA A 215 11.75 9.90 2.50
N ILE A 216 11.72 8.67 2.00
CA ILE A 216 10.48 8.10 1.46
C ILE A 216 9.58 7.80 2.66
N THR A 217 8.37 8.35 2.66
CA THR A 217 7.40 8.18 3.75
C THR A 217 6.20 7.36 3.31
N ARG A 218 5.65 6.55 4.22
CA ARG A 218 4.34 5.89 4.06
C ARG A 218 3.56 5.98 5.35
N ASP A 219 2.23 6.00 5.22
CA ASP A 219 1.31 6.00 6.36
C ASP A 219 1.65 7.12 7.34
N LEU A 220 1.70 8.37 6.86
CA LEU A 220 1.81 9.54 7.73
C LEU A 220 0.42 9.91 8.29
N PRO A 221 0.33 10.45 9.53
CA PRO A 221 -0.93 10.92 10.07
C PRO A 221 -1.49 12.06 9.20
N LYS A 222 -2.70 11.86 8.68
CA LYS A 222 -3.46 12.83 7.89
C LYS A 222 -4.70 13.25 8.69
N SER A 223 -4.53 14.27 9.53
CA SER A 223 -5.57 14.73 10.46
C SER A 223 -6.02 13.62 11.44
N ALA A 224 -5.06 12.86 11.98
CA ALA A 224 -5.35 11.78 12.91
C ALA A 224 -5.81 12.30 14.27
N VAL A 225 -6.54 11.45 15.02
CA VAL A 225 -6.91 11.68 16.43
C VAL A 225 -6.16 10.66 17.27
N LEU A 226 -5.38 11.11 18.26
CA LEU A 226 -4.55 10.25 19.12
C LEU A 226 -4.85 10.49 20.60
N HIS A 227 -5.35 9.46 21.28
CA HIS A 227 -5.59 9.46 22.72
C HIS A 227 -4.28 9.41 23.53
N PRO A 228 -4.30 9.80 24.81
CA PRO A 228 -3.17 9.59 25.71
C PRO A 228 -2.65 8.15 25.69
N GLY A 229 -1.35 7.98 25.43
CA GLY A 229 -0.67 6.70 25.32
C GLY A 229 -0.78 6.02 23.94
N GLU A 230 -1.64 6.49 23.05
CA GLU A 230 -1.82 5.93 21.71
C GLU A 230 -0.64 6.28 20.79
N GLY A 231 -0.30 5.35 19.90
CA GLY A 231 0.77 5.49 18.93
C GLY A 231 0.27 5.31 17.51
N PHE A 232 0.77 6.14 16.59
CA PHE A 232 0.51 6.04 15.16
C PHE A 232 1.73 5.43 14.46
N ASP A 233 1.54 4.29 13.80
CA ASP A 233 2.58 3.63 13.01
C ASP A 233 2.82 4.37 11.69
N MET A 234 4.08 4.62 11.37
CA MET A 234 4.51 5.27 10.12
C MET A 234 5.80 4.63 9.60
N CYS A 235 6.02 4.71 8.28
CA CYS A 235 7.22 4.18 7.65
C CYS A 235 8.10 5.31 7.12
N LEU A 236 9.39 5.27 7.45
CA LEU A 236 10.41 6.15 6.90
C LEU A 236 11.54 5.30 6.33
N ILE A 237 11.86 5.50 5.06
CA ILE A 237 12.90 4.77 4.33
C ILE A 237 13.94 5.79 3.84
N PRO A 238 15.23 5.59 4.17
CA PRO A 238 16.29 6.48 3.71
C PRO A 238 16.40 6.50 2.18
N VAL A 239 16.64 7.67 1.62
CA VAL A 239 16.80 7.87 0.18
C VAL A 239 18.27 7.69 -0.18
N TRP A 240 18.59 6.73 -1.08
CA TRP A 240 19.93 6.50 -1.62
C TRP A 240 21.06 6.36 -0.58
N GLY A 241 20.81 5.73 0.56
CA GLY A 241 21.81 5.57 1.63
C GLY A 241 22.08 6.84 2.46
N GLY A 242 21.27 7.90 2.28
CA GLY A 242 21.26 9.07 3.15
C GLY A 242 20.73 8.75 4.56
N PRO A 243 21.10 9.54 5.59
CA PRO A 243 20.60 9.32 6.94
C PRO A 243 19.11 9.66 7.04
N LEU A 244 18.38 8.97 7.92
CA LEU A 244 17.07 9.43 8.34
C LEU A 244 17.17 10.79 9.05
N PRO A 245 16.11 11.62 9.02
CA PRO A 245 16.08 12.85 9.79
C PRO A 245 16.26 12.57 11.29
N ASN A 246 16.89 13.50 12.01
CA ASN A 246 17.08 13.39 13.45
C ASN A 246 15.85 13.82 14.26
N GLN A 247 14.89 14.49 13.64
CA GLN A 247 13.62 14.92 14.25
C GLN A 247 12.50 15.01 13.21
N LEU A 248 11.25 14.82 13.63
CA LEU A 248 10.06 15.16 12.84
C LEU A 248 9.36 16.37 13.44
N TYR A 249 8.63 17.11 12.62
CA TYR A 249 7.86 18.26 13.05
C TYR A 249 6.37 17.91 13.07
N VAL A 250 5.76 17.94 14.26
CA VAL A 250 4.37 17.56 14.51
C VAL A 250 3.52 18.79 14.82
N ARG A 251 2.28 18.81 14.33
CA ARG A 251 1.26 19.82 14.66
C ARG A 251 -0.06 19.12 14.98
N TRP A 252 -0.89 19.75 15.80
CA TRP A 252 -2.24 19.30 16.15
C TRP A 252 -3.16 20.49 16.42
N ALA A 253 -4.47 20.24 16.52
CA ALA A 253 -5.48 21.25 16.79
C ALA A 253 -5.20 22.00 18.10
N GLY A 254 -5.34 23.32 18.08
CA GLY A 254 -5.06 24.17 19.25
C GLY A 254 -3.57 24.48 19.48
N HIS A 255 -2.67 23.94 18.67
CA HIS A 255 -1.24 24.26 18.71
C HIS A 255 -0.74 24.73 17.32
N GLU A 256 -0.68 26.05 17.11
CA GLU A 256 -0.40 26.64 15.78
C GLU A 256 1.04 26.44 15.29
N ARG A 257 1.98 26.14 16.19
CA ARG A 257 3.40 25.96 15.86
C ARG A 257 3.77 24.50 15.63
N TRP A 258 4.69 24.26 14.71
CA TRP A 258 5.34 22.96 14.55
C TRP A 258 6.23 22.65 15.76
N VAL A 259 6.07 21.47 16.34
CA VAL A 259 6.88 20.97 17.45
C VAL A 259 7.87 19.94 16.93
N ALA A 260 9.17 20.16 17.17
CA ALA A 260 10.21 19.21 16.83
C ALA A 260 10.22 18.05 17.83
N VAL A 261 10.13 16.82 17.33
CA VAL A 261 10.16 15.57 18.10
C VAL A 261 11.35 14.75 17.63
N PRO A 262 12.34 14.45 18.50
CA PRO A 262 13.53 13.69 18.11
C PRO A 262 13.18 12.27 17.64
N LEU A 263 13.79 11.81 16.53
CA LEU A 263 13.85 10.39 16.20
C LEU A 263 14.97 9.77 17.02
N THR A 264 14.61 8.99 18.04
CA THR A 264 15.60 8.21 18.79
C THR A 264 15.82 6.91 18.04
N GLN A 265 16.97 6.74 17.38
CA GLN A 265 17.35 5.43 16.86
C GLN A 265 17.76 4.55 18.04
N THR A 266 17.04 3.45 18.25
CA THR A 266 17.50 2.42 19.17
C THR A 266 18.49 1.58 18.38
N HIS A 267 19.77 1.64 18.78
CA HIS A 267 20.86 0.84 18.20
C HIS A 267 20.58 -0.66 18.28
#